data_AF-A0A961PBF0-F1
#
_entry.id   AF-A0A961PBF0-F1
#
_cell.length_a   1.000
_cell.length_b   1.000
_cell.length_c   1.000
_cell.angle_alpha   90.00
_cell.angle_beta   90.00
_cell.angle_gamma   90.00
#
_symmetry.space_group_name_H-M   'P 1'
#
loop_
_entity.id
_entity.type
_entity.pdbx_description
1 polymer ?
#
loop_
_entity_poly.entity_id
_entity_poly.type
_entity_poly.pdbx_seq_one_letter_code
_entity_poly.pdbx_strand_id
1 'polypeptide(L)'
;MEVKRRETMRAEMAPDVYSGPDCDRHDPRWIGSAEGDMDGDGEVGIGGNVTLSAMVFPPGTTIVVSEPECPVCGSVPHLMSDWPEEQVWKCDCEFDWRAFTEELYS
;
A
#
# COMPACT_ATOMS: atom_id res chain seq x y z
N MET A 1 10.62 20.06 2.54
CA MET A 1 9.31 20.29 1.90
C MET A 1 8.29 19.37 2.56
N GLU A 2 7.08 19.85 2.86
CA GLU A 2 6.01 18.96 3.36
C GLU A 2 5.31 18.32 2.16
N VAL A 3 5.33 16.99 2.08
CA VAL A 3 4.72 16.23 0.98
C VAL A 3 3.31 15.84 1.37
N LYS A 4 2.31 16.39 0.65
CA LYS A 4 0.92 15.98 0.79
C LYS A 4 0.76 14.53 0.34
N ARG A 5 0.01 13.74 1.11
CA ARG A 5 -0.23 12.33 0.84
C ARG A 5 -1.73 12.02 0.89
N ARG A 6 -2.14 11.06 0.07
CA ARG A 6 -3.48 10.48 0.06
C ARG A 6 -3.39 9.04 0.57
N GLU A 7 -4.21 8.69 1.55
CA GLU A 7 -4.37 7.30 1.96
C GLU A 7 -5.09 6.52 0.86
N THR A 8 -4.50 5.42 0.40
CA THR A 8 -5.07 4.59 -0.67
C THR A 8 -5.24 3.13 -0.27
N MET A 9 -4.53 2.66 0.76
CA MET A 9 -4.73 1.31 1.31
C MET A 9 -4.61 1.32 2.83
N ARG A 10 -5.33 0.40 3.46
CA ARG A 10 -5.32 0.17 4.90
C ARG A 10 -5.41 -1.32 5.18
N ALA A 11 -4.72 -1.78 6.22
CA ALA A 11 -4.90 -3.11 6.77
C ALA A 11 -4.98 -3.04 8.30
N GLU A 12 -5.88 -3.83 8.89
CA GLU A 12 -6.05 -3.95 10.34
C GLU A 12 -5.75 -5.36 10.82
N MET A 13 -5.03 -5.48 11.94
CA MET A 13 -4.85 -6.74 12.65
C MET A 13 -6.18 -7.06 13.34
N ALA A 14 -6.97 -7.89 12.68
CA ALA A 14 -8.30 -8.27 13.12
C ALA A 14 -8.38 -9.81 13.16
N PRO A 15 -8.01 -10.43 14.31
CA PRO A 15 -7.87 -11.88 14.39
C PRO A 15 -9.21 -12.57 14.10
N ASP A 16 -9.14 -13.78 13.53
CA ASP A 16 -10.31 -14.65 13.45
C ASP A 16 -10.57 -15.24 14.83
N VAL A 17 -11.65 -14.83 15.49
CA VAL A 17 -12.00 -15.25 16.86
C VAL A 17 -12.77 -16.57 16.93
N TYR A 18 -13.11 -17.16 15.77
CA TYR A 18 -13.82 -18.43 15.67
C TYR A 18 -13.02 -19.46 14.88
N SER A 19 -11.69 -19.41 14.97
CA SER A 19 -10.85 -20.33 14.21
C SER A 19 -10.80 -21.73 14.85
N GLY A 20 -10.29 -22.69 14.07
CA GLY A 20 -10.16 -24.09 14.49
C GLY A 20 -11.45 -24.92 14.37
N PRO A 21 -11.37 -26.25 14.55
CA PRO A 21 -12.51 -27.16 14.38
C PRO A 21 -13.69 -26.87 15.32
N ASP A 22 -13.40 -26.34 16.51
CA ASP A 22 -14.37 -26.09 17.57
C ASP A 22 -14.75 -24.60 17.70
N CYS A 23 -14.25 -23.73 16.79
CA CYS A 23 -14.52 -22.29 16.77
C CYS A 23 -14.11 -21.55 18.08
N ASP A 24 -13.08 -22.02 18.77
CA ASP A 24 -12.64 -21.53 20.07
C ASP A 24 -11.23 -20.91 20.05
N ARG A 25 -10.63 -20.79 18.87
CA ARG A 25 -9.28 -20.26 18.69
C ARG A 25 -9.28 -18.86 18.07
N HIS A 26 -8.25 -18.10 18.46
CA HIS A 26 -7.94 -16.81 17.86
C HIS A 26 -6.71 -16.97 16.95
N ASP A 27 -6.91 -16.92 15.64
CA ASP A 27 -5.79 -16.94 14.69
C ASP A 27 -5.54 -15.54 14.10
N PRO A 28 -4.31 -14.99 14.22
CA PRO A 28 -3.98 -13.67 13.69
C PRO A 28 -4.11 -13.58 12.18
N ARG A 29 -4.75 -12.51 11.71
CA ARG A 29 -4.89 -12.19 10.28
C ARG A 29 -4.94 -10.68 10.06
N TRP A 30 -4.57 -10.26 8.86
CA TRP A 30 -4.79 -8.90 8.37
C TRP A 30 -6.09 -8.85 7.58
N ILE A 31 -6.90 -7.82 7.78
CA ILE A 31 -8.03 -7.47 6.93
C ILE A 31 -7.67 -6.17 6.20
N GLY A 32 -7.57 -6.24 4.87
CA GLY A 32 -7.16 -5.13 4.02
C GLY A 32 -8.33 -4.46 3.31
N SER A 33 -8.13 -3.21 2.90
CA SER A 33 -8.99 -2.47 1.98
C SER A 33 -8.14 -1.53 1.13
N ALA A 34 -8.42 -1.45 -0.17
CA ALA A 34 -7.80 -0.50 -1.08
C ALA A 34 -8.84 0.34 -1.84
N GLU A 35 -8.50 1.58 -2.16
CA GLU A 35 -9.36 2.46 -2.95
C GLU A 35 -9.59 1.86 -4.35
N GLY A 36 -10.85 1.58 -4.69
CA GLY A 36 -11.23 1.01 -6.00
C GLY A 36 -11.23 -0.51 -6.09
N ASP A 37 -10.93 -1.23 -4.99
CA ASP A 37 -10.98 -2.69 -4.96
C ASP A 37 -12.43 -3.22 -4.94
N MET A 38 -12.75 -4.10 -5.88
CA MET A 38 -13.91 -4.99 -5.81
C MET A 38 -13.37 -6.37 -5.40
N ASP A 39 -13.26 -6.61 -4.09
CA ASP A 39 -12.90 -7.88 -3.45
C ASP A 39 -12.04 -8.82 -4.32
N GLY A 40 -10.82 -8.39 -4.66
CA GLY A 40 -9.87 -9.22 -5.39
C GLY A 40 -9.09 -10.14 -4.47
N ASP A 41 -9.57 -11.37 -4.26
CA ASP A 41 -8.76 -12.42 -3.60
C ASP A 41 -7.54 -12.78 -4.47
N GLY A 42 -6.35 -12.33 -4.09
CA GLY A 42 -5.09 -12.71 -4.76
C GLY A 42 -3.83 -12.00 -4.25
N GLU A 43 -2.66 -12.57 -4.53
CA GLU A 43 -1.38 -11.89 -4.30
C GLU A 43 -1.22 -10.75 -5.31
N VAL A 44 -1.26 -9.52 -4.82
CA VAL A 44 -0.94 -8.33 -5.63
C VAL A 44 0.59 -8.14 -5.64
N GLY A 45 1.19 -8.21 -6.84
CA GLY A 45 2.57 -7.75 -7.07
C GLY A 45 3.56 -8.83 -7.49
N ILE A 46 4.07 -8.72 -8.72
CA ILE A 46 5.22 -9.49 -9.21
C ILE A 46 6.49 -8.68 -8.90
N GLY A 47 6.86 -8.60 -7.62
CA GLY A 47 8.15 -8.05 -7.16
C GLY A 47 8.06 -6.95 -6.10
N GLY A 48 8.63 -7.20 -4.90
CA GLY A 48 8.86 -6.17 -3.87
C GLY A 48 7.79 -6.04 -2.77
N ASN A 49 7.20 -7.15 -2.31
CA ASN A 49 6.11 -7.13 -1.34
C ASN A 49 6.56 -6.65 0.06
N VAL A 50 5.72 -5.82 0.70
CA VAL A 50 5.83 -5.52 2.13
C VAL A 50 5.07 -6.57 2.92
N THR A 51 5.78 -7.57 3.44
CA THR A 51 5.17 -8.64 4.25
C THR A 51 5.30 -8.32 5.74
N LEU A 52 4.17 -8.22 6.43
CA LEU A 52 4.10 -7.96 7.87
C LEU A 52 3.43 -9.14 8.58
N SER A 53 4.09 -9.71 9.58
CA SER A 53 3.55 -10.86 10.32
C SER A 53 2.51 -10.41 11.33
N ALA A 54 1.23 -10.78 11.16
CA ALA A 54 0.17 -10.45 12.12
C ALA A 54 0.44 -11.01 13.53
N MET A 55 1.25 -12.08 13.65
CA MET A 55 1.60 -12.72 14.92
C MET A 55 2.36 -11.79 15.88
N VAL A 56 3.04 -10.76 15.37
CA VAL A 56 3.88 -9.88 16.19
C VAL A 56 3.19 -8.58 16.59
N PHE A 57 1.96 -8.35 16.12
CA PHE A 57 1.21 -7.12 16.37
C PHE A 57 -0.03 -7.41 17.22
N PRO A 58 -0.34 -6.56 18.22
CA PRO A 58 -1.60 -6.66 18.96
C PRO A 58 -2.83 -6.40 18.09
N PRO A 59 -4.01 -6.95 18.44
CA PRO A 59 -5.28 -6.61 17.79
C PRO A 59 -5.54 -5.10 17.76
N GLY A 60 -6.11 -4.61 16.66
CA GLY A 60 -6.33 -3.18 16.43
C GLY A 60 -5.11 -2.42 15.91
N THR A 61 -3.98 -3.10 15.69
CA THR A 61 -2.86 -2.49 14.94
C THR A 61 -3.32 -2.19 13.52
N THR A 62 -3.09 -0.96 13.05
CA THR A 62 -3.43 -0.53 11.68
C THR A 62 -2.16 -0.19 10.90
N ILE A 63 -2.06 -0.71 9.69
CA ILE A 63 -1.09 -0.31 8.68
C ILE A 63 -1.82 0.57 7.66
N VAL A 64 -1.24 1.71 7.33
CA VAL A 64 -1.79 2.64 6.34
C VAL A 64 -0.74 2.88 5.27
N VAL A 65 -1.14 2.72 4.01
CA VAL A 65 -0.35 3.14 2.84
C VAL A 65 -0.90 4.47 2.37
N SER A 66 -0.02 5.46 2.36
CA SER A 66 -0.33 6.81 1.89
C SER A 66 0.64 7.22 0.79
N GLU A 67 0.13 7.48 -0.40
CA GLU A 67 0.89 7.80 -1.59
C GLU A 67 1.06 9.32 -1.75
N PRO A 68 2.22 9.80 -2.24
CA PRO A 68 2.44 11.23 -2.45
C PRO A 68 1.57 11.77 -3.59
N GLU A 69 0.96 12.93 -3.36
CA GLU A 69 0.26 13.65 -4.42
C GLU A 69 1.22 14.60 -5.15
N CYS A 70 1.02 14.76 -6.46
CA CYS A 70 1.70 15.79 -7.22
C CYS A 70 1.32 17.17 -6.67
N PRO A 71 2.29 18.03 -6.32
CA PRO A 71 2.00 19.37 -5.79
C PRO A 71 1.36 20.31 -6.82
N VAL A 72 1.37 19.95 -8.11
CA VAL A 72 0.85 20.76 -9.21
C VAL A 72 -0.59 20.37 -9.56
N CYS A 73 -0.85 19.10 -9.87
CA CYS A 73 -2.16 18.63 -10.33
C CYS A 73 -2.93 17.79 -9.31
N GLY A 74 -2.30 17.40 -8.19
CA GLY A 74 -2.93 16.59 -7.14
C GLY A 74 -3.10 15.10 -7.47
N SER A 75 -2.63 14.62 -8.62
CA SER A 75 -2.69 13.19 -8.94
C SER A 75 -1.56 12.39 -8.29
N VAL A 76 -1.80 11.10 -8.06
CA VAL A 76 -0.79 10.15 -7.59
C VAL A 76 -0.02 9.64 -8.82
N PRO A 77 1.31 9.52 -8.78
CA PRO A 77 2.08 9.08 -9.93
C PRO A 77 1.73 7.65 -10.34
N HIS A 78 1.70 7.41 -11.64
CA HIS A 78 1.47 6.08 -12.20
C HIS A 78 2.79 5.50 -12.71
N LEU A 79 3.04 4.24 -12.40
CA LEU A 79 4.15 3.49 -12.97
C LEU A 79 3.80 3.15 -14.42
N MET A 80 4.54 3.68 -15.39
CA MET A 80 4.35 3.34 -16.80
C MET A 80 5.55 2.55 -17.31
N SER A 81 5.48 1.21 -17.22
CA SER A 81 6.19 0.26 -18.10
C SER A 81 5.93 -1.17 -17.59
N ASP A 82 5.77 -2.12 -18.51
CA ASP A 82 5.74 -3.56 -18.20
C ASP A 82 7.16 -4.13 -17.96
N TRP A 83 8.21 -3.33 -18.21
CA TRP A 83 9.61 -3.75 -18.15
C TRP A 83 10.34 -3.10 -16.95
N PRO A 84 10.99 -3.89 -16.07
CA PRO A 84 11.63 -3.39 -14.84
C PRO A 84 12.70 -2.31 -15.06
N GLU A 85 13.43 -2.38 -16.18
CA GLU A 85 14.52 -1.46 -16.54
C GLU A 85 14.04 -0.10 -17.06
N GLU A 86 12.75 0.03 -17.37
CA GLU A 86 12.12 1.25 -17.89
C GLU A 86 11.04 1.79 -16.94
N GLN A 87 11.03 1.34 -15.68
CA GLN A 87 10.10 1.81 -14.67
C GLN A 87 10.30 3.31 -14.39
N VAL A 88 9.41 4.13 -14.97
CA VAL A 88 9.37 5.58 -14.77
C VAL A 88 8.03 5.98 -14.17
N TRP A 89 8.09 6.73 -13.07
CA TRP A 89 6.92 7.38 -12.47
C TRP A 89 6.51 8.59 -13.32
N LYS A 90 5.27 8.59 -13.81
CA LYS A 90 4.71 9.71 -14.57
C LYS A 90 3.56 10.38 -13.85
N CYS A 91 3.40 11.66 -14.14
CA CYS A 91 2.28 12.48 -13.70
C CYS A 91 1.35 12.78 -14.90
N ASP A 92 0.12 13.17 -14.61
CA ASP A 92 -0.80 13.71 -15.63
C ASP A 92 -0.38 15.11 -16.13
N CYS A 93 0.51 15.78 -15.38
CA CYS A 93 1.15 17.03 -15.78
C CYS A 93 2.66 16.86 -15.98
N GLU A 94 3.37 17.95 -16.29
CA GLU A 94 4.83 17.93 -16.54
C GLU A 94 5.67 17.87 -15.25
N PHE A 95 5.11 17.42 -14.12
CA PHE A 95 5.85 17.37 -12.86
C PHE A 95 6.90 16.25 -12.88
N ASP A 96 8.14 16.60 -12.59
CA ASP A 96 9.28 15.67 -12.61
C ASP A 96 9.38 14.87 -11.30
N TRP A 97 8.71 13.72 -11.30
CA TRP A 97 8.75 12.77 -10.18
C TRP A 97 10.13 12.18 -9.92
N ARG A 98 10.99 12.13 -10.94
CA ARG A 98 12.35 11.61 -10.77
C ARG A 98 13.17 12.61 -9.95
N ALA A 99 13.21 13.88 -10.38
CA ALA A 99 13.93 14.93 -9.67
C ALA A 99 13.40 15.08 -8.22
N PHE A 100 12.07 15.05 -8.05
CA PHE A 100 11.44 15.06 -6.72
C PHE A 100 11.93 13.92 -5.82
N THR A 101 12.01 12.70 -6.36
CA THR A 101 12.43 11.51 -5.60
C THR A 101 13.92 11.60 -5.24
N GLU A 102 14.75 12.02 -6.18
CA GLU A 102 16.19 12.22 -5.96
C GLU A 102 16.43 13.28 -4.86
N GLU A 103 15.71 14.40 -4.86
CA GLU A 103 15.85 15.44 -3.81
C GLU A 103 15.41 14.94 -2.42
N LEU A 104 14.39 14.10 -2.34
CA LEU A 104 13.79 13.71 -1.05
C LEU A 104 14.54 12.57 -0.35
N TYR A 105 15.20 11.68 -1.11
CA TYR A 105 15.76 10.43 -0.59
C TYR A 105 17.27 10.23 -0.88
N SER A 106 17.96 11.19 -1.50
CA SER A 106 19.44 11.21 -1.59
C SER A 106 20.08 11.97 -0.44
#